data_AF-A0A973W1H4-F1
#
_entry.id   AF-A0A973W1H4-F1
#
_cell.length_a   1.000
_cell.length_b   1.000
_cell.length_c   1.000
_cell.angle_alpha   90.00
_cell.angle_beta   90.00
_cell.angle_gamma   90.00
#
_symmetry.space_group_name_H-M   'P 1'
#
loop_
_entity.id
_entity.type
_entity.pdbx_description
1 polymer ?
#
loop_
_entity_poly.entity_id
_entity_poly.type
_entity_poly.pdbx_seq_one_letter_code
_entity_poly.pdbx_strand_id
1 'polypeptide(L)'
;MRRPNAIVFCLAGEGPEAMTLAEVICQLVVKGAELGELEEYEIPDRGAIAAGAVNPPRLKRRGFRREWLERLSVAIERDAISRLSAQDIVFRLLQPRP
;
A
#
# COMPACT_ATOMS: atom_id res chain seq x y z
N MET A 1 22.00 5.71 5.65
CA MET A 1 20.79 5.95 6.48
C MET A 1 19.58 5.46 5.69
N ARG A 2 18.82 4.47 6.20
CA ARG A 2 17.50 4.17 5.64
C ARG A 2 16.65 5.41 5.87
N ARG A 3 16.22 6.09 4.80
CA ARG A 3 15.23 7.17 4.93
C ARG A 3 14.03 6.57 5.68
N PRO A 4 13.59 7.21 6.77
CA PRO A 4 12.38 6.77 7.44
C PRO A 4 11.21 6.82 6.46
N ASN A 5 10.34 5.81 6.52
CA ASN A 5 9.32 5.55 5.52
C ASN A 5 8.34 6.74 5.45
N ALA A 6 8.39 7.50 4.35
CA ALA A 6 7.59 8.71 4.14
C ALA A 6 6.09 8.46 4.30
N ILE A 7 5.62 7.26 3.95
CA ILE A 7 4.23 6.83 4.14
C ILE A 7 3.89 6.79 5.64
N VAL A 8 4.74 6.13 6.44
CA VAL A 8 4.51 6.00 7.89
C VAL A 8 4.52 7.37 8.57
N PHE A 9 5.45 8.25 8.18
CA PHE A 9 5.50 9.60 8.75
C PHE A 9 4.30 10.46 8.38
N CYS A 10 3.87 10.40 7.12
CA CYS A 10 2.69 11.14 6.69
C CYS A 10 1.44 10.65 7.42
N LEU A 11 1.25 9.33 7.56
CA LEU A 11 0.14 8.75 8.32
C LEU A 11 0.15 9.15 9.81
N ALA A 12 1.33 9.17 10.44
CA ALA A 12 1.48 9.55 11.84
C ALA A 12 1.23 11.04 12.11
N GLY A 13 1.17 11.88 11.07
CA GLY A 13 0.88 13.30 11.20
C GLY A 13 -0.59 13.61 11.53
N GLU A 14 -1.50 12.64 11.36
CA GLU A 14 -2.94 12.73 11.70
C GLU A 14 -3.70 13.94 11.10
N GLY A 15 -3.12 14.63 10.12
CA GLY A 15 -3.69 15.78 9.43
C GLY A 15 -4.45 15.44 8.15
N PRO A 16 -4.91 16.46 7.38
CA PRO A 16 -5.59 16.26 6.10
C PRO A 16 -4.79 15.41 5.12
N GLU A 17 -3.47 15.57 5.07
CA GLU A 17 -2.59 14.78 4.22
C GLU A 17 -2.56 13.30 4.64
N ALA A 18 -2.60 13.02 5.95
CA ALA A 18 -2.68 11.66 6.46
C ALA A 18 -3.99 10.99 6.04
N MET A 19 -5.10 11.74 6.06
CA MET A 19 -6.41 11.26 5.63
C MET A 19 -6.44 10.98 4.12
N THR A 20 -5.95 11.91 3.30
CA THR A 20 -5.82 11.70 1.84
C THR A 20 -4.93 10.50 1.54
N LEU A 21 -3.81 10.33 2.24
CA LEU A 21 -2.92 9.19 2.06
C LEU A 21 -3.61 7.86 2.43
N ALA A 22 -4.34 7.82 3.55
CA ALA A 22 -5.12 6.65 3.94
C ALA A 22 -6.17 6.29 2.87
N GLU A 23 -6.86 7.30 2.34
CA GLU A 23 -7.83 7.11 1.26
C GLU A 23 -7.18 6.57 -0.03
N VAL A 24 -6.03 7.14 -0.44
CA VAL A 24 -5.25 6.64 -1.58
C VAL A 24 -4.89 5.17 -1.40
N ILE A 25 -4.45 4.78 -0.19
CA ILE A 25 -4.11 3.39 0.11
C ILE A 25 -5.35 2.50 -0.03
N CYS A 26 -6.48 2.87 0.56
CA CYS A 26 -7.71 2.10 0.44
C CYS A 26 -8.16 1.96 -1.02
N GLN A 27 -8.16 3.06 -1.78
CA GLN A 27 -8.57 3.07 -3.18
C GLN A 27 -7.62 2.26 -4.08
N LEU A 28 -6.31 2.28 -3.84
CA LEU A 28 -5.35 1.46 -4.59
C LEU A 28 -5.61 -0.04 -4.43
N VAL A 29 -5.98 -0.51 -3.23
CA VAL A 29 -6.34 -1.92 -3.02
C VAL A 29 -7.59 -2.27 -3.82
N VAL A 30 -8.63 -1.45 -3.70
CA VAL A 30 -9.93 -1.72 -4.34
C VAL A 30 -9.78 -1.69 -5.86
N LYS A 31 -9.21 -0.62 -6.42
CA LYS A 31 -9.01 -0.47 -7.87
C LYS A 31 -7.99 -1.45 -8.43
N GLY A 32 -6.93 -1.74 -7.67
CA GLY A 32 -5.98 -2.80 -8.02
C GLY A 32 -6.64 -4.18 -8.08
N ALA A 33 -7.55 -4.48 -7.16
CA ALA A 33 -8.30 -5.74 -7.16
C ALA A 33 -9.24 -5.83 -8.37
N GLU A 34 -9.98 -4.76 -8.67
CA GLU A 34 -10.86 -4.67 -9.85
C GLU A 34 -10.10 -4.93 -11.16
N LEU A 35 -8.84 -4.47 -11.24
CA LEU A 35 -7.98 -4.64 -12.42
C LEU A 35 -7.19 -5.94 -12.44
N GLY A 36 -7.24 -6.75 -11.37
CA GLY A 36 -6.43 -7.96 -11.25
C GLY A 36 -4.93 -7.71 -11.02
N GLU A 37 -4.54 -6.49 -10.64
CA GLU A 37 -3.16 -6.01 -10.52
C GLU A 37 -2.54 -6.25 -9.12
N LEU A 38 -3.26 -6.91 -8.20
CA LEU A 38 -2.70 -7.20 -6.87
C LEU A 38 -1.58 -8.25 -6.94
N GLU A 39 -0.50 -8.00 -6.21
CA GLU A 39 0.66 -8.91 -6.12
C GLU A 39 0.32 -10.13 -5.25
N GLU A 40 0.63 -11.33 -5.73
CA GLU A 40 0.54 -12.56 -4.93
C GLU A 40 1.71 -12.62 -3.93
N TYR A 41 1.40 -12.89 -2.68
CA TYR A 41 2.39 -13.11 -1.63
C TYR A 41 1.91 -14.19 -0.66
N GLU A 42 2.84 -14.75 0.09
CA GLU A 42 2.56 -15.81 1.04
C GLU A 42 2.76 -15.33 2.48
N ILE A 43 1.77 -15.59 3.33
CA ILE A 43 1.85 -15.33 4.77
C ILE A 43 1.78 -16.63 5.57
N PRO A 44 2.40 -16.71 6.75
CA PRO A 44 2.20 -17.85 7.63
C PRO A 44 0.74 -17.91 8.11
N ASP A 45 0.18 -19.11 8.21
CA ASP A 45 -1.13 -19.33 8.84
C ASP A 45 -1.04 -19.10 10.35
N ARG A 46 -1.50 -17.91 10.79
CA ARG A 46 -1.51 -17.55 12.22
C ARG A 46 -2.46 -18.41 13.04
N GLY A 47 -3.52 -18.96 12.45
CA GLY A 47 -4.43 -19.87 13.15
C GLY A 47 -3.75 -21.21 13.44
N ALA A 48 -3.03 -21.75 12.46
CA ALA A 48 -2.23 -22.96 12.65
C ALA A 48 -1.09 -22.76 13.67
N ILE A 49 -0.43 -21.59 13.65
CA ILE A 49 0.56 -21.23 14.67
C ILE A 49 -0.06 -21.21 16.06
N ALA A 50 -1.22 -20.55 16.23
CA ALA A 50 -1.90 -20.47 17.51
C ALA A 50 -2.36 -21.85 18.02
N ALA A 51 -2.63 -22.80 17.12
CA ALA A 51 -2.96 -24.18 17.42
C ALA A 51 -1.73 -25.08 17.70
N GLY A 52 -0.51 -24.55 17.67
CA GLY A 52 0.73 -25.28 17.98
C GLY A 52 1.35 -26.04 16.81
N ALA A 53 1.00 -25.70 15.56
CA ALA A 53 1.61 -26.34 14.40
C ALA A 53 3.12 -26.02 14.32
N VAL A 54 3.94 -27.08 14.28
CA VAL A 54 5.42 -26.97 14.18
C VAL A 54 5.86 -26.46 12.80
N ASN A 55 5.10 -26.78 11.75
CA ASN A 55 5.30 -26.29 10.37
C ASN A 55 3.97 -25.76 9.83
N PRO A 56 3.59 -24.52 10.16
CA PRO A 56 2.34 -23.94 9.71
C PRO A 56 2.35 -23.77 8.19
N PRO A 57 1.24 -24.07 7.49
CA PRO A 57 1.15 -23.85 6.04
C PRO A 57 1.27 -22.36 5.70
N ARG A 58 1.76 -22.09 4.49
CA ARG A 58 1.78 -20.73 3.93
C ARG A 58 0.49 -20.48 3.16
N LEU A 59 -0.17 -19.38 3.47
CA LEU A 59 -1.41 -18.95 2.84
C LEU A 59 -1.09 -17.96 1.73
N LYS A 60 -1.54 -18.27 0.51
CA LYS A 60 -1.50 -17.33 -0.61
C LYS A 60 -2.49 -16.21 -0.39
N ARG A 61 -2.04 -14.97 -0.58
CA ARG A 61 -2.81 -13.74 -0.46
C ARG A 61 -2.46 -12.82 -1.62
N ARG A 62 -3.35 -11.85 -1.85
CA ARG A 62 -3.14 -10.79 -2.83
C ARG A 62 -3.15 -9.45 -2.13
N GLY A 63 -2.24 -8.57 -2.49
CA GLY A 63 -2.07 -7.29 -1.81
C GLY A 63 -1.38 -6.27 -2.67
N PHE A 64 -0.97 -5.18 -2.02
CA PHE A 64 -0.26 -4.10 -2.66
C PHE A 64 0.97 -4.59 -3.42
N ARG A 65 1.09 -4.13 -4.67
CA ARG A 65 2.36 -4.18 -5.40
C ARG A 65 3.39 -3.35 -4.66
N ARG A 66 4.58 -3.91 -4.43
CA ARG A 66 5.70 -3.17 -3.81
C ARG A 66 6.02 -1.86 -4.55
N GLU A 67 5.96 -1.89 -5.87
CA GLU A 67 6.19 -0.73 -6.74
C GLU A 67 5.24 0.44 -6.43
N TRP A 68 3.98 0.17 -6.06
CA TRP A 68 3.03 1.23 -5.71
C TRP A 68 3.43 1.96 -4.43
N LEU A 69 4.02 1.26 -3.46
CA LEU A 69 4.52 1.88 -2.22
C LEU A 69 5.72 2.79 -2.50
N GLU A 70 6.61 2.39 -3.41
CA GLU A 70 7.73 3.22 -3.84
C GLU A 70 7.25 4.47 -4.57
N ARG A 71 6.30 4.32 -5.49
CA ARG A 71 5.68 5.43 -6.23
C ARG A 71 4.91 6.38 -5.30
N LEU A 72 4.20 5.84 -4.33
CA LEU A 72 3.48 6.62 -3.32
C LEU A 72 4.44 7.40 -2.42
N SER A 73 5.58 6.82 -2.06
CA SER A 73 6.64 7.52 -1.33
C SER A 73 7.17 8.72 -2.14
N VAL A 74 7.41 8.55 -3.44
CA VAL A 74 7.80 9.67 -4.32
C VAL A 74 6.70 10.71 -4.44
N ALA A 75 5.42 10.30 -4.46
CA ALA A 75 4.29 11.23 -4.49
C ALA A 75 4.25 12.10 -3.21
N ILE A 76 4.52 11.51 -2.04
CA ILE A 76 4.65 12.23 -0.76
C ILE A 76 5.84 13.20 -0.81
N GLU A 77 7.02 12.73 -1.22
CA GLU A 77 8.23 13.57 -1.31
C GLU A 77 8.09 14.74 -2.29
N ARG A 78 7.13 14.65 -3.22
CA ARG A 78 6.81 15.72 -4.19
C ARG A 78 5.57 16.50 -3.80
N ASP A 79 5.09 16.44 -2.56
CA ASP A 79 3.90 17.17 -2.11
C ASP A 79 2.66 16.91 -3.00
N ALA A 80 2.53 15.71 -3.57
CA ALA A 80 1.35 15.38 -4.39
C ALA A 80 0.11 15.20 -3.51
N ILE A 81 0.29 14.71 -2.28
CA ILE A 81 -0.81 14.44 -1.33
C ILE A 81 -1.56 15.72 -0.94
N SER A 82 -0.87 16.86 -0.87
CA SER A 82 -1.48 18.16 -0.54
C SER A 82 -2.07 18.88 -1.75
N ARG A 83 -1.75 18.44 -2.98
CA ARG A 83 -2.08 19.16 -4.23
C ARG A 83 -3.10 18.45 -5.10
N LEU A 84 -3.26 17.14 -4.93
CA LEU A 84 -4.10 16.30 -5.77
C LEU A 84 -5.14 15.57 -4.93
N SER A 85 -6.27 15.24 -5.56
CA SER A 85 -7.26 14.37 -4.96
C SER A 85 -6.70 12.94 -4.81
N ALA A 86 -7.25 12.18 -3.85
CA ALA A 86 -6.92 10.76 -3.71
C ALA A 86 -7.15 9.99 -5.02
N GLN A 87 -8.26 10.29 -5.71
CA GLN A 87 -8.62 9.67 -6.98
C GLN A 87 -7.58 9.93 -8.09
N ASP A 88 -7.10 11.17 -8.23
CA ASP A 88 -6.08 11.51 -9.23
C ASP A 88 -4.74 10.83 -8.95
N ILE A 89 -4.37 10.75 -7.67
CA ILE A 89 -3.15 10.05 -7.24
C ILE A 89 -3.26 8.57 -7.58
N VAL A 90 -4.37 7.92 -7.21
CA VAL A 90 -4.64 6.50 -7.51
C VAL A 90 -4.58 6.24 -9.01
N PHE A 91 -5.29 7.06 -9.80
CA PHE A 91 -5.31 6.95 -11.25
C PHE A 91 -3.89 6.98 -11.84
N ARG A 92 -3.06 7.95 -11.41
CA ARG A 92 -1.66 8.07 -11.86
C ARG A 92 -0.77 6.94 -11.37
N LEU A 93 -1.03 6.38 -10.19
CA LEU A 93 -0.26 5.27 -9.63
C LEU A 93 -0.56 3.92 -10.32
N LEU A 94 -1.78 3.75 -10.84
CA LEU A 94 -2.17 2.56 -11.59
C LEU A 94 -1.72 2.58 -13.06
N GLN A 95 -1.37 3.74 -13.61
CA GLN A 95 -0.83 3.80 -14.97
C GLN A 95 0.53 3.08 -15.05
N PRO A 96 0.80 2.34 -16.15
CA PRO A 96 2.14 1.85 -16.47
C PRO A 96 3.12 3.02 -16.53
N ARG A 97 4.36 2.83 -16.08
CA ARG A 97 5.41 3.80 -16.40
C ARG A 97 5.81 3.61 -17.88
N PRO A 98 6.06 4.71 -18.62
CA PRO A 98 6.75 4.64 -19.90
C PRO A 98 8.20 4.13 -19.73
#